data_AF-A0AA86N3I2-F1
#
_entry.id   AF-A0AA86N3I2-F1
#
_cell.length_a   1.000
_cell.length_b   1.000
_cell.length_c   1.000
_cell.angle_alpha   90.00
_cell.angle_beta   90.00
_cell.angle_gamma   90.00
#
_symmetry.space_group_name_H-M   'P 1'
#
loop_
_entity.id
_entity.type
_entity.pdbx_description
1 polymer ?
#
loop_
_entity_poly.entity_id
_entity_poly.type
_entity_poly.pdbx_seq_one_letter_code
_entity_poly.pdbx_strand_id
1 'polypeptide(L)' 'MVAPAAGAIVLVRFPFSDLSQTKLSTANLGLIISEVGILKLQSLKRVVDAVVGLLRANSS' A
#
# COMPACT_ATOMS: atom_id res chain seq x y z
N MET A 1 4.82 -10.16 -15.64
CA MET A 1 4.17 -8.96 -15.05
C MET A 1 5.27 -7.98 -14.69
N VAL A 2 5.13 -6.72 -15.09
CA VAL A 2 6.11 -5.66 -14.80
C VAL A 2 5.78 -5.05 -13.43
N ALA A 3 6.80 -4.73 -12.63
CA ALA A 3 6.59 -4.09 -11.34
C ALA A 3 6.06 -2.65 -11.52
N PRO A 4 5.09 -2.20 -10.70
CA PRO A 4 4.58 -0.83 -10.78
C PRO A 4 5.66 0.20 -10.44
N ALA A 5 5.53 1.41 -10.99
CA ALA A 5 6.36 2.53 -10.61
C ALA A 5 6.08 2.97 -9.16
N ALA A 6 7.06 3.62 -8.53
CA ALA A 6 6.86 4.21 -7.21
C ALA A 6 5.72 5.26 -7.26
N GLY A 7 4.78 5.14 -6.33
CA GLY A 7 3.59 6.00 -6.29
C GLY A 7 2.44 5.53 -7.19
N ALA A 8 2.58 4.43 -7.92
CA ALA A 8 1.46 3.83 -8.63
C ALA A 8 0.36 3.40 -7.66
N ILE A 9 -0.86 3.90 -7.91
CA ILE A 9 -2.07 3.48 -7.24
C ILE A 9 -2.60 2.28 -8.01
N VAL A 10 -2.68 1.13 -7.33
CA VAL A 10 -3.05 -0.14 -7.96
C VAL A 10 -4.29 -0.74 -7.30
N LEU A 11 -5.13 -1.38 -8.11
CA LEU A 11 -6.21 -2.23 -7.63
C LEU A 11 -5.62 -3.60 -7.27
N VAL A 12 -5.84 -4.04 -6.04
CA VAL A 12 -5.38 -5.34 -5.55
C VAL A 12 -6.58 -6.23 -5.29
N ARG A 13 -6.54 -7.46 -5.82
CA ARG A 13 -7.51 -8.50 -5.44
C ARG A 13 -7.17 -8.95 -4.04
N PHE A 14 -7.94 -8.52 -3.04
CA PHE A 14 -7.79 -9.03 -1.69
C PHE A 14 -8.38 -10.45 -1.59
N PRO A 15 -7.57 -11.46 -1.21
CA PRO A 15 -8.05 -12.84 -1.12
C PRO A 15 -8.66 -13.18 0.25
N PHE A 16 -8.93 -12.18 1.10
CA PHE A 16 -9.50 -12.37 2.44
C PHE A 16 -10.54 -11.30 2.75
N SER A 17 -11.61 -11.72 3.43
CA SER A 17 -12.73 -10.86 3.82
C SER A 17 -12.48 -10.09 5.12
N ASP A 18 -11.50 -10.50 5.93
CA ASP A 18 -11.18 -9.86 7.21
C ASP A 18 -9.92 -8.98 7.09
N LEU A 19 -10.05 -7.71 7.49
CA LEU A 19 -9.03 -6.65 7.43
C LEU A 19 -8.54 -6.25 8.83
N SER A 20 -8.49 -7.19 9.79
CA SER A 20 -7.94 -6.94 11.12
C SER A 20 -6.55 -6.28 11.07
N GLN A 21 -6.25 -5.44 12.06
CA GLN A 21 -5.08 -4.53 12.11
C GLN A 21 -3.72 -5.20 11.85
N THR A 22 -3.61 -6.52 12.04
CA THR A 22 -2.39 -7.30 11.81
C THR A 22 -2.05 -7.49 10.32
N LYS A 23 -2.97 -7.16 9.40
CA LYS A 23 -2.80 -7.32 7.94
C LYS A 23 -2.18 -6.08 7.27
N LEU A 24 -0.96 -5.72 7.65
CA LEU A 24 -0.05 -4.93 6.79
C LEU A 24 0.36 -5.79 5.58
N SER A 25 -0.63 -6.18 4.77
CA SER A 25 -0.55 -7.33 3.89
C SER A 25 0.45 -7.10 2.78
N THR A 26 1.33 -8.08 2.62
CA THR A 26 2.26 -8.29 1.52
C THR A 26 1.63 -7.93 0.17
N ALA A 27 2.15 -6.88 -0.47
CA ALA A 27 1.83 -6.54 -1.86
C ALA A 27 2.49 -7.54 -2.81
N ASN A 28 1.94 -8.75 -2.94
CA ASN A 28 2.35 -9.68 -3.99
C ASN A 28 1.93 -9.10 -5.34
N LEU A 29 2.88 -8.96 -6.28
CA LEU A 29 2.63 -8.48 -7.64
C LEU A 29 1.49 -9.26 -8.33
N GLY A 30 1.38 -10.58 -8.09
CA GLY A 30 0.34 -11.44 -8.65
C GLY A 30 -1.09 -11.09 -8.22
N LEU A 31 -1.27 -10.24 -7.21
CA LEU A 31 -2.58 -9.76 -6.75
C LEU A 31 -2.98 -8.43 -7.38
N ILE A 32 -2.09 -7.76 -8.11
CA ILE A 32 -2.37 -6.48 -8.77
C ILE A 32 -3.22 -6.75 -10.02
N ILE A 33 -4.43 -6.18 -10.05
CA ILE A 33 -5.38 -6.32 -11.16
C ILE A 33 -5.17 -5.23 -12.21
N SER A 34 -4.90 -3.99 -11.77
CA SER A 34 -4.69 -2.84 -12.67
C SER A 34 -4.02 -1.69 -11.94
N GLU A 35 -3.29 -0.86 -12.68
CA GLU A 35 -2.95 0.50 -12.25
C GLU A 35 -4.13 1.43 -12.53
N VAL A 36 -4.42 2.34 -11.60
CA VAL A 36 -5.49 3.36 -11.73
C VAL A 36 -4.95 4.78 -11.76
N GLY A 37 -3.64 4.95 -11.56
CA GLY A 37 -2.94 6.23 -11.76
C GLY A 37 -1.69 6.36 -10.91
N ILE A 38 -1.07 7.54 -10.98
CA ILE A 38 0.14 7.87 -10.22
C ILE A 38 -0.17 8.91 -9.16
N LEU A 39 0.20 8.61 -7.92
CA LEU A 39 0.09 9.52 -6.80
C LEU A 39 1.12 10.65 -6.93
N LYS A 40 0.70 11.89 -6.66
CA LYS A 40 1.62 13.04 -6.60
C LYS A 40 2.70 12.79 -5.55
N LEU A 41 3.93 13.21 -5.85
CA LEU A 41 5.10 12.99 -4.98
C LEU A 41 4.90 13.49 -3.54
N GLN A 42 4.28 14.67 -3.39
CA GLN A 42 3.98 15.25 -2.07
C GLN A 42 2.98 14.37 -1.28
N SER A 43 1.95 13.88 -1.95
CA SER A 43 0.96 12.99 -1.34
C SER A 43 1.56 11.64 -0.97
N LEU A 44 2.42 11.09 -1.84
CA LEU A 44 3.19 9.87 -1.55
C LEU A 44 4.03 10.05 -0.29
N LYS A 45 4.81 11.13 -0.21
CA LYS A 45 5.62 11.44 0.97
C LYS A 45 4.77 11.53 2.24
N ARG A 46 3.64 12.23 2.17
CA ARG A 46 2.73 12.41 3.31
C ARG A 46 2.16 11.08 3.81
N VAL A 47 1.76 10.19 2.89
CA VAL A 47 1.25 8.86 3.26
C VAL A 47 2.34 8.02 3.91
N VAL A 48 3.55 8.01 3.34
CA VAL A 48 4.69 7.28 3.91
C VAL A 48 5.02 7.79 5.31
N ASP A 49 5.13 9.11 5.50
CA ASP A 49 5.42 9.71 6.81
C ASP A 49 4.35 9.33 7.85
N ALA A 50 3.06 9.37 7.47
CA ALA A 50 1.96 9.01 8.35
C ALA A 50 1.99 7.52 8.75
N VAL A 51 2.22 6.61 7.80
CA VAL A 51 2.31 5.17 8.07
C VAL A 51 3.51 4.87 8.98
N VAL A 52 4.67 5.47 8.72
CA VAL A 52 5.85 5.33 9.58
C VAL A 52 5.55 5.82 11.00
N GLY A 53 4.84 6.95 11.14
CA GLY A 53 4.38 7.45 12.42
C GLY A 53 3.50 6.45 13.18
N LEU A 54 2.51 5.85 12.50
CA LEU A 54 1.61 4.85 13.08
C LEU A 54 2.38 3.60 13.53
N LEU A 55 3.29 3.08 12.72
CA LEU A 55 4.08 1.89 13.06
C LEU A 55 4.98 2.13 14.27
N ARG A 56 5.60 3.32 14.35
CA ARG A 56 6.42 3.70 15.50
C ARG A 56 5.59 3.87 16.77
N ALA A 57 4.40 4.47 16.67
CA ALA A 57 3.51 4.69 17.82
C ALA A 57 2.99 3.38 18.42
N ASN A 58 2.77 2.35 17.61
CA ASN A 58 2.28 1.04 18.06
C ASN A 58 3.40 0.09 18.53
N SER A 59 4.64 0.59 18.65
CA SER A 59 5.82 -0.16 19.10
C SER A 59 6.23 0.19 20.55
N SER A 60 5.34 0.79 21.34
CA SER A 60 5.55 1.21 22.74
C SER A 60 4.59 0.51 23.69
#